data_AF-A0A2W4MIW6-F1
#
_entry.id   AF-A0A2W4MIW6-F1
#
_cell.length_a   1.000
_cell.length_b   1.000
_cell.length_c   1.000
_cell.angle_alpha   90.00
_cell.angle_beta   90.00
_cell.angle_gamma   90.00
#
_symmetry.space_group_name_H-M   'P 1'
#
loop_
_entity.id
_entity.type
_entity.pdbx_description
1 polymer ?
#
loop_
_entity_poly.entity_id
_entity_poly.type
_entity_poly.pdbx_seq_one_letter_code
_entity_poly.pdbx_strand_id
1 'polypeptide(L)'
;MDEGGSFMEAGMARRLGTLVAALIGGYLLYLGASSETSPSTAFWSLLGGLVLFVATLFFLQRTYQPGEDETSPDEVAIREWKVARFLRRARDAAPLFLGVRLFLGWEWLTSGLHKFQDPAWLQTGEALRAYWERAVAIPDPPARPAITYPLYRSFIQFMLDNNWHSWFSYLIVFGEMLIGIGLLVGGLTAIAAFFGMLMNFTFLYAGSVSSNPTFIILGLLIIMGWRVAGWWGLDRFLLPWLGTPWQPGQIRPPGGASPEQQP
;
A
#
# COMPACT_ATOMS: atom_id res chain seq x y z
N MET A 1 -25.98 18.96 -34.58
CA MET A 1 -25.99 18.99 -33.11
C MET A 1 -25.81 17.55 -32.63
N ASP A 2 -24.57 17.08 -32.53
CA ASP A 2 -24.28 15.70 -32.03
C ASP A 2 -22.87 15.57 -31.41
N GLU A 3 -22.11 16.67 -31.29
CA GLU A 3 -20.74 16.63 -30.79
C GLU A 3 -20.68 16.32 -29.28
N GLY A 4 -21.68 16.74 -28.51
CA GLY A 4 -21.73 16.51 -27.06
C GLY A 4 -21.90 15.03 -26.67
N GLY A 5 -22.56 14.22 -27.51
CA GLY A 5 -22.74 12.79 -27.28
C GLY A 5 -21.42 12.02 -27.42
N SER A 6 -20.66 12.29 -28.49
CA SER A 6 -19.41 11.56 -28.78
C SER A 6 -18.31 11.83 -27.75
N PHE A 7 -18.23 13.05 -27.19
CA PHE A 7 -17.26 13.36 -26.14
C PHE A 7 -17.57 12.64 -24.81
N MET A 8 -18.85 12.52 -24.44
CA MET A 8 -19.25 11.77 -23.24
C MET A 8 -18.99 10.27 -23.40
N GLU A 9 -19.31 9.70 -24.56
CA GLU A 9 -19.04 8.30 -24.87
C GLU A 9 -17.54 7.98 -24.85
N ALA A 10 -16.71 8.81 -25.48
CA ALA A 10 -15.26 8.65 -25.48
C ALA A 10 -14.67 8.71 -24.06
N GLY A 11 -15.16 9.62 -23.22
CA GLY A 11 -14.74 9.74 -21.82
C GLY A 11 -15.13 8.52 -20.98
N MET A 12 -16.34 7.99 -21.18
CA MET A 12 -16.83 6.79 -20.51
C MET A 12 -16.07 5.53 -20.94
N ALA A 13 -15.87 5.35 -22.25
CA ALA A 13 -15.12 4.23 -22.80
C ALA A 13 -13.68 4.20 -22.26
N ARG A 14 -13.02 5.36 -22.15
CA ARG A 14 -11.69 5.46 -21.55
C ARG A 14 -11.68 5.02 -20.08
N ARG A 15 -12.65 5.47 -19.28
CA ARG A 15 -12.76 5.10 -17.86
C ARG A 15 -12.99 3.60 -17.69
N LEU A 16 -13.93 3.04 -18.44
CA LEU A 16 -14.23 1.60 -18.42
C LEU A 16 -13.01 0.78 -18.87
N GLY A 17 -12.34 1.18 -19.95
CA GLY A 17 -11.12 0.51 -20.42
C GLY A 17 -10.01 0.50 -19.36
N THR A 18 -9.80 1.62 -18.67
CA THR A 18 -8.80 1.70 -17.60
C THR A 18 -9.18 0.91 -16.35
N LEU A 19 -10.47 0.80 -16.03
CA LEU A 19 -10.96 -0.05 -14.96
C LEU A 19 -10.72 -1.53 -15.27
N VAL A 20 -11.07 -1.97 -16.49
CA VAL A 20 -10.83 -3.35 -16.93
C VAL A 20 -9.34 -3.66 -16.89
N ALA A 21 -8.49 -2.76 -17.41
CA ALA A 21 -7.05 -2.91 -17.35
C ALA A 21 -6.51 -3.00 -15.91
N ALA A 22 -7.06 -2.21 -14.99
CA ALA A 22 -6.70 -2.25 -13.57
C ALA A 22 -7.07 -3.59 -12.91
N LEU A 23 -8.27 -4.11 -13.18
CA LEU A 23 -8.72 -5.39 -12.63
C LEU A 23 -7.88 -6.56 -13.16
N ILE A 24 -7.65 -6.60 -14.47
CA ILE A 24 -6.80 -7.61 -15.09
C ILE A 24 -5.37 -7.48 -14.57
N GLY A 25 -4.81 -6.27 -14.51
CA GLY A 25 -3.47 -6.04 -14.00
C GLY A 25 -3.30 -6.48 -12.54
N GLY A 26 -4.27 -6.16 -11.67
CA GLY A 26 -4.28 -6.63 -10.28
C GLY A 26 -4.35 -8.16 -10.17
N TYR A 27 -5.17 -8.81 -10.99
CA TYR A 27 -5.26 -10.27 -11.02
C TYR A 27 -3.98 -10.94 -11.54
N LEU A 28 -3.33 -10.36 -12.56
CA LEU A 28 -2.06 -10.85 -13.07
C LEU A 28 -0.93 -10.68 -12.05
N LEU A 29 -0.94 -9.60 -11.26
CA LEU A 29 -0.03 -9.45 -10.11
C LEU A 29 -0.25 -10.55 -9.07
N TYR A 30 -1.52 -10.85 -8.75
CA TYR A 30 -1.88 -11.94 -7.84
C TYR A 30 -1.35 -13.30 -8.33
N LEU A 31 -1.63 -13.68 -9.58
CA LEU A 31 -1.12 -14.92 -10.17
C LEU A 31 0.42 -14.95 -10.22
N GLY A 32 1.03 -13.81 -10.48
CA GLY A 32 2.48 -13.65 -10.53
C GLY A 32 3.18 -13.81 -9.18
N ALA A 33 2.51 -13.44 -8.10
CA ALA A 33 3.06 -13.43 -6.74
C ALA A 33 2.62 -14.63 -5.88
N SER A 34 1.57 -15.36 -6.30
CA SER A 34 1.05 -16.51 -5.57
C SER A 34 2.03 -17.70 -5.57
N SER A 35 2.28 -18.27 -4.40
CA SER A 35 3.12 -19.46 -4.24
C SER A 35 2.50 -20.74 -4.79
N GLU A 36 1.20 -20.73 -5.07
CA GLU A 36 0.47 -21.88 -5.62
C GLU A 36 0.58 -21.97 -7.16
N THR A 37 1.08 -20.90 -7.78
CA THR A 37 1.14 -20.78 -9.25
C THR A 37 2.44 -21.39 -9.77
N SER A 38 2.37 -22.10 -10.91
CA SER A 38 3.57 -22.66 -11.54
C SER A 38 4.55 -21.56 -11.97
N PRO A 39 5.88 -21.80 -11.96
CA PRO A 39 6.85 -20.76 -12.33
C PRO A 39 6.61 -20.13 -13.70
N SER A 40 6.16 -20.93 -14.68
CA SER A 40 5.83 -20.44 -16.02
C SER A 40 4.63 -19.49 -16.00
N THR A 41 3.57 -19.85 -15.30
CA THR A 41 2.35 -19.04 -15.22
C THR A 41 2.61 -17.75 -14.45
N ALA A 42 3.39 -17.82 -13.37
CA ALA A 42 3.81 -16.67 -12.59
C ALA A 42 4.61 -15.68 -13.46
N PHE A 43 5.61 -16.18 -14.20
CA PHE A 43 6.42 -15.36 -15.10
C PHE A 43 5.57 -14.65 -16.17
N TRP A 44 4.73 -15.39 -16.90
CA TRP A 44 3.90 -14.81 -17.96
C TRP A 44 2.83 -13.86 -17.43
N SER A 45 2.34 -14.10 -16.23
CA SER A 45 1.38 -13.21 -15.57
C SER A 45 2.05 -11.90 -15.15
N LEU A 46 3.25 -11.94 -14.55
CA LEU A 46 4.01 -10.73 -14.25
C LEU A 46 4.37 -9.93 -15.50
N LEU A 47 4.83 -10.61 -16.56
CA LEU A 47 5.19 -9.96 -17.81
C LEU A 47 3.95 -9.34 -18.49
N GLY A 48 2.86 -10.09 -18.58
CA GLY A 48 1.59 -9.59 -19.14
C GLY A 48 1.03 -8.41 -18.34
N GLY A 49 1.08 -8.49 -17.00
CA GLY A 49 0.68 -7.42 -16.10
C GLY A 49 1.52 -6.16 -16.27
N LEU A 50 2.85 -6.30 -16.41
CA LEU A 50 3.76 -5.19 -16.67
C LEU A 50 3.48 -4.54 -18.02
N VAL A 51 3.31 -5.33 -19.09
CA VAL A 51 2.98 -4.82 -20.43
C VAL A 51 1.66 -4.07 -20.40
N LEU A 52 0.63 -4.63 -19.77
CA LEU A 52 -0.67 -3.99 -19.62
C LEU A 52 -0.59 -2.69 -18.82
N PHE A 53 0.16 -2.67 -17.72
CA PHE A 53 0.40 -1.47 -16.92
C PHE A 53 1.09 -0.38 -17.73
N VAL A 54 2.18 -0.71 -18.44
CA VAL A 54 2.93 0.24 -19.26
C VAL A 54 2.08 0.78 -20.41
N ALA A 55 1.33 -0.09 -21.09
CA ALA A 55 0.42 0.32 -22.16
C ALA A 55 -0.67 1.27 -21.63
N THR A 56 -1.31 0.92 -20.50
CA THR A 56 -2.35 1.74 -19.88
C THR A 56 -1.79 3.10 -19.45
N LEU A 57 -0.63 3.12 -18.80
CA LEU A 57 0.07 4.33 -18.41
C LEU A 57 0.40 5.20 -19.63
N PHE A 58 0.94 4.60 -20.70
CA PHE A 58 1.30 5.30 -21.93
C PHE A 58 0.08 5.96 -22.58
N PHE A 59 -1.04 5.26 -22.69
CA PHE A 59 -2.27 5.84 -23.26
C PHE A 59 -2.85 6.96 -22.40
N LEU A 60 -2.87 6.80 -21.07
CA LEU A 60 -3.32 7.84 -20.15
C LEU A 60 -2.46 9.11 -20.23
N GLN A 61 -1.14 8.94 -20.34
CA GLN A 61 -0.17 10.02 -20.46
C GLN A 61 -0.35 10.88 -21.72
N ARG A 62 -0.88 10.32 -22.81
CA ARG A 62 -1.14 11.09 -24.05
C ARG A 62 -2.21 12.16 -23.86
N THR A 63 -3.21 11.88 -23.03
CA THR A 63 -4.30 12.83 -22.73
C THR A 63 -4.03 13.68 -21.49
N TYR A 64 -2.95 13.39 -20.75
CA TYR A 64 -2.62 14.10 -19.53
C TYR A 64 -1.95 15.45 -19.81
N GLN A 65 -2.61 16.51 -19.39
CA GLN A 65 -2.10 17.87 -19.39
C GLN A 65 -1.71 18.26 -17.94
N PRO A 66 -0.41 18.25 -17.60
CA PRO A 66 0.04 18.66 -16.27
C PRO A 66 -0.18 20.16 -16.05
N GLY A 67 -0.68 20.54 -14.88
CA GLY A 67 -0.76 21.95 -14.49
C GLY A 67 0.62 22.59 -14.27
N GLU A 68 0.60 23.84 -13.83
CA GLU A 68 1.80 24.57 -13.40
C GLU A 68 1.97 24.44 -11.88
N ASP A 69 3.20 24.60 -11.38
CA ASP A 69 3.50 24.62 -9.95
C ASP A 69 4.14 25.98 -9.64
N GLU A 70 3.64 26.68 -8.63
CA GLU A 70 4.30 27.86 -8.07
C GLU A 70 5.19 27.37 -6.93
N THR A 71 6.50 27.58 -7.05
CA THR A 71 7.47 27.16 -6.03
C THR A 71 7.70 28.26 -5.00
N SER A 72 7.82 27.89 -3.74
CA SER A 72 8.19 28.83 -2.67
C SER A 72 9.70 29.20 -2.73
N PRO A 73 10.15 30.25 -2.03
CA PRO A 73 11.57 30.63 -1.98
C PRO A 73 12.50 29.51 -1.46
N ASP A 74 11.96 28.59 -0.66
CA ASP A 74 12.70 27.48 -0.05
C ASP A 74 12.62 26.19 -0.88
N GLU A 75 11.97 26.22 -2.05
CA GLU A 75 11.77 25.06 -2.91
C GLU A 75 12.72 25.03 -4.10
N VAL A 76 13.09 23.82 -4.52
CA VAL A 76 13.86 23.60 -5.74
C VAL A 76 12.93 23.85 -6.94
N ALA A 77 13.21 24.91 -7.70
CA ALA A 77 12.48 25.32 -8.90
C ALA A 77 12.71 24.41 -10.13
N ILE A 78 12.65 23.09 -9.93
CA ILE A 78 12.77 22.09 -10.99
C ILE A 78 11.42 21.40 -11.16
N ARG A 79 10.90 21.41 -12.40
CA ARG A 79 9.66 20.73 -12.74
C ARG A 79 9.80 19.22 -12.54
N GLU A 80 8.83 18.64 -11.85
CA GLU A 80 8.75 17.19 -11.66
C GLU A 80 8.61 16.44 -13.00
N TRP A 81 9.15 15.22 -13.06
CA TRP A 81 8.91 14.30 -14.17
C TRP A 81 7.41 14.07 -14.41
N LYS A 82 6.98 14.16 -15.67
CA LYS A 82 5.56 14.08 -16.07
C LYS A 82 4.86 12.83 -15.52
N VAL A 83 5.54 11.69 -15.50
CA VAL A 83 5.01 10.41 -15.01
C VAL A 83 4.81 10.44 -13.49
N ALA A 84 5.80 10.91 -12.73
CA ALA A 84 5.69 11.02 -11.28
C ALA A 84 4.54 11.98 -10.91
N ARG A 85 4.47 13.15 -11.57
CA ARG A 85 3.38 14.11 -11.36
C ARG A 85 2.00 13.51 -11.64
N PHE A 86 1.88 12.74 -12.73
CA PHE A 86 0.65 12.04 -13.08
C PHE A 86 0.22 11.07 -11.99
N LEU A 87 1.12 10.18 -11.54
CA LEU A 87 0.82 9.20 -10.49
C LEU A 87 0.45 9.87 -9.16
N ARG A 88 1.03 11.04 -8.85
CA ARG A 88 0.75 11.74 -7.58
C ARG A 88 -0.46 12.68 -7.61
N ARG A 89 -0.85 13.19 -8.77
CA ARG A 89 -1.85 14.28 -8.86
C ARG A 89 -2.99 14.04 -9.84
N ALA A 90 -2.84 13.18 -10.85
CA ALA A 90 -3.87 12.99 -11.86
C ALA A 90 -4.92 11.97 -11.40
N ARG A 91 -6.20 12.39 -11.35
CA ARG A 91 -7.33 11.48 -11.05
C ARG A 91 -7.40 10.28 -11.99
N ASP A 92 -6.97 10.47 -13.24
CA ASP A 92 -6.92 9.42 -14.25
C ASP A 92 -5.89 8.32 -13.94
N ALA A 93 -4.96 8.53 -12.99
CA ALA A 93 -4.03 7.50 -12.52
C ALA A 93 -4.66 6.57 -11.45
N ALA A 94 -5.80 6.93 -10.86
CA ALA A 94 -6.48 6.15 -9.83
C ALA A 94 -6.74 4.67 -10.18
N PRO A 95 -7.09 4.30 -11.43
CA PRO A 95 -7.26 2.90 -11.81
C PRO A 95 -5.98 2.09 -11.66
N LEU A 96 -4.82 2.66 -11.99
CA LEU A 96 -3.53 1.98 -11.86
C LEU A 96 -3.27 1.59 -10.39
N PHE A 97 -3.57 2.51 -9.46
CA PHE A 97 -3.49 2.20 -8.03
C PHE A 97 -4.58 1.23 -7.57
N LEU A 98 -5.77 1.26 -8.15
CA LEU A 98 -6.83 0.31 -7.81
C LEU A 98 -6.35 -1.13 -8.02
N GLY A 99 -5.74 -1.45 -9.16
CA GLY A 99 -5.22 -2.80 -9.41
C GLY A 99 -4.19 -3.23 -8.36
N VAL A 100 -3.25 -2.35 -8.02
CA VAL A 100 -2.24 -2.59 -6.97
C VAL A 100 -2.87 -2.76 -5.59
N ARG A 101 -3.87 -1.93 -5.25
CA ARG A 101 -4.60 -1.99 -3.97
C ARG A 101 -5.41 -3.26 -3.83
N LEU A 102 -6.07 -3.72 -4.89
CA LEU A 102 -6.84 -4.95 -4.85
C LEU A 102 -5.93 -6.15 -4.58
N PHE A 103 -4.78 -6.22 -5.25
CA PHE A 103 -3.77 -7.23 -4.99
C PHE A 103 -3.26 -7.17 -3.54
N LEU A 104 -2.67 -6.04 -3.12
CA LEU A 104 -2.08 -5.94 -1.78
C LEU A 104 -3.12 -6.10 -0.67
N GLY A 105 -4.28 -5.47 -0.85
CA GLY A 105 -5.36 -5.51 0.13
C GLY A 105 -5.92 -6.92 0.32
N TRP A 106 -6.03 -7.69 -0.76
CA TRP A 106 -6.45 -9.08 -0.72
C TRP A 106 -5.44 -9.96 0.04
N GLU A 107 -4.15 -9.83 -0.27
CA GLU A 107 -3.09 -10.59 0.41
C GLU A 107 -3.03 -10.30 1.91
N TRP A 108 -3.12 -9.02 2.30
CA TRP A 108 -3.15 -8.64 3.71
C TRP A 108 -4.38 -9.17 4.43
N LEU A 109 -5.55 -9.05 3.80
CA LEU A 109 -6.80 -9.50 4.40
C LEU A 109 -6.82 -11.03 4.56
N THR A 110 -6.38 -11.77 3.55
CA THR A 110 -6.31 -13.24 3.61
C THR A 110 -5.30 -13.72 4.63
N SER A 111 -4.10 -13.11 4.71
CA SER A 111 -3.12 -13.40 5.77
C SER A 111 -3.71 -13.17 7.17
N GLY A 112 -4.35 -12.02 7.38
CA GLY A 112 -4.99 -11.70 8.66
C GLY A 112 -6.13 -12.66 9.00
N LEU A 113 -6.98 -13.01 8.03
CA LEU A 113 -8.08 -13.96 8.22
C LEU A 113 -7.60 -15.38 8.55
N HIS A 114 -6.54 -15.86 7.90
CA HIS A 114 -5.96 -17.17 8.22
C HIS A 114 -5.44 -17.20 9.67
N LYS A 115 -4.80 -16.14 10.14
CA LYS A 115 -4.36 -16.03 11.53
C LYS A 115 -5.52 -15.84 12.51
N PHE A 116 -6.56 -15.12 12.11
CA PHE A 116 -7.76 -14.94 12.92
C PHE A 116 -8.46 -16.28 13.19
N GLN A 117 -8.44 -17.21 12.23
CA GLN A 117 -9.05 -18.53 12.36
C GLN A 117 -8.19 -19.55 13.12
N ASP A 118 -6.90 -19.24 13.35
CA ASP A 118 -5.95 -20.12 14.02
C ASP A 118 -5.93 -19.84 15.54
N PRO A 119 -6.33 -20.82 16.38
CA PRO A 119 -6.27 -20.70 17.83
C PRO A 119 -4.87 -20.36 18.37
N ALA A 120 -3.80 -20.79 17.68
CA ALA A 120 -2.42 -20.52 18.09
C ALA A 120 -2.06 -19.03 17.98
N TRP A 121 -2.81 -18.24 17.20
CA TRP A 121 -2.68 -16.78 17.16
C TRP A 121 -3.57 -16.10 18.20
N LEU A 122 -4.86 -16.42 18.27
CA LEU A 122 -5.82 -15.64 19.07
C LEU A 122 -6.09 -16.16 20.49
N GLN A 123 -5.75 -17.40 20.84
CA GLN A 123 -5.99 -17.92 22.19
C GLN A 123 -4.72 -17.91 23.03
N THR A 124 -3.60 -18.35 22.43
CA THR A 124 -2.34 -18.54 23.17
C THR A 124 -1.25 -17.56 22.73
N GLY A 125 -1.28 -17.06 21.49
CA GLY A 125 -0.17 -16.32 20.89
C GLY A 125 1.07 -17.20 20.65
N GLU A 126 0.92 -18.51 20.74
CA GLU A 126 1.99 -19.49 20.60
C GLU A 126 2.62 -19.46 19.20
N ALA A 127 1.81 -19.23 18.16
CA ALA A 127 2.33 -19.10 16.80
C ALA A 127 3.33 -17.94 16.68
N LEU A 128 3.02 -16.80 17.32
CA LEU A 128 3.90 -15.63 17.35
C LEU A 128 5.12 -15.89 18.24
N ARG A 129 4.95 -16.53 19.40
CA ARG A 129 6.07 -16.91 20.27
C ARG A 129 7.06 -17.79 19.53
N ALA A 130 6.58 -18.87 18.90
CA ALA A 130 7.41 -19.80 18.15
C ALA A 130 8.12 -19.11 16.97
N TYR A 131 7.46 -18.14 16.33
CA TYR A 131 8.09 -17.31 15.31
C TYR A 131 9.24 -16.47 15.88
N TRP A 132 9.03 -15.77 17.01
CA TRP A 132 10.06 -14.96 17.66
C TRP A 132 11.24 -15.80 18.19
N GLU A 133 10.98 -16.94 18.82
CA GLU A 133 12.01 -17.87 19.31
C GLU A 133 12.93 -18.34 18.18
N ARG A 134 12.36 -18.69 17.02
CA ARG A 134 13.14 -19.03 15.83
C ARG A 134 13.94 -17.84 15.29
N ALA A 135 13.38 -16.63 15.34
CA ALA A 135 14.03 -15.44 14.82
C ALA A 135 15.24 -14.99 15.65
N VAL A 136 15.19 -15.14 16.99
CA VAL A 136 16.30 -14.76 17.89
C VAL A 136 17.40 -15.82 18.01
N ALA A 137 17.13 -17.05 17.57
CA ALA A 137 18.08 -18.15 17.65
C ALA A 137 19.43 -17.84 16.97
N ILE A 138 20.51 -18.25 17.62
CA ILE A 138 21.89 -18.13 17.13
C ILE A 138 22.36 -19.53 16.79
N PRO A 139 22.41 -19.91 15.51
CA PRO A 139 22.89 -21.23 15.12
C PRO A 139 24.43 -21.29 15.17
N ASP A 140 24.96 -22.51 15.30
CA ASP A 140 26.41 -22.73 15.25
C ASP A 140 26.98 -22.45 13.85
N PRO A 141 28.25 -22.02 13.74
CA PRO A 141 28.92 -21.85 12.46
C PRO A 141 28.87 -23.14 11.61
N PRO A 142 28.69 -23.05 10.27
CA PRO A 142 28.76 -21.86 9.42
C PRO A 142 27.42 -21.11 9.24
N ALA A 143 26.35 -21.56 9.91
CA ALA A 143 25.04 -20.92 9.79
C ALA A 143 25.07 -19.51 10.42
N ARG A 144 24.25 -18.62 9.88
CA ARG A 144 24.15 -17.24 10.36
C ARG A 144 22.82 -17.03 11.05
N PRO A 145 22.76 -16.22 12.12
CA PRO A 145 21.49 -15.85 12.75
C PRO A 145 20.53 -15.18 11.75
N ALA A 146 19.24 -15.42 11.92
CA ALA A 146 18.20 -14.81 11.10
C ALA A 146 18.19 -13.27 11.25
N ILE A 147 18.17 -12.79 12.49
CA ILE A 147 18.30 -11.35 12.78
C ILE A 147 19.78 -10.97 12.77
N THR A 148 20.22 -10.18 11.80
CA THR A 148 21.61 -9.68 11.75
C THR A 148 21.86 -8.49 12.69
N TYR A 149 20.84 -7.68 12.97
CA TYR A 149 20.96 -6.44 13.75
C TYR A 149 20.83 -6.68 15.26
N PRO A 150 21.87 -6.43 16.08
CA PRO A 150 21.84 -6.75 17.51
C PRO A 150 20.72 -6.06 18.29
N LEU A 151 20.48 -4.77 18.04
CA LEU A 151 19.42 -4.00 18.72
C LEU A 151 18.04 -4.60 18.47
N TYR A 152 17.75 -4.97 17.22
CA TYR A 152 16.47 -5.58 16.88
C TYR A 152 16.31 -6.96 17.52
N ARG A 153 17.38 -7.77 17.56
CA ARG A 153 17.35 -9.06 18.26
C ARG A 153 17.07 -8.88 19.75
N SER A 154 17.80 -7.97 20.41
CA SER A 154 17.59 -7.67 21.83
C SER A 154 16.18 -7.16 22.11
N PHE A 155 15.60 -6.38 21.20
CA PHE A 155 14.20 -5.96 21.30
C PHE A 155 13.22 -7.15 21.26
N ILE A 156 13.38 -8.06 20.29
CA ILE A 156 12.52 -9.27 20.23
C ILE A 156 12.74 -10.18 21.43
N GLN A 157 13.98 -10.35 21.90
CA GLN A 157 14.28 -11.10 23.12
C GLN A 157 13.59 -10.48 24.34
N PHE A 158 13.65 -9.15 24.49
CA PHE A 158 12.95 -8.44 25.56
C PHE A 158 11.43 -8.68 25.50
N MET A 159 10.83 -8.70 24.32
CA MET A 159 9.39 -9.01 24.17
C MET A 159 9.06 -10.47 24.54
N LEU A 160 9.96 -11.42 24.23
CA LEU A 160 9.85 -12.82 24.62
C LEU A 160 9.92 -12.98 26.15
N ASP A 161 10.93 -12.38 26.78
CA ASP A 161 11.16 -12.45 28.24
C ASP A 161 9.98 -11.90 29.03
N ASN A 162 9.28 -10.90 28.48
CA ASN A 162 8.08 -10.31 29.08
C ASN A 162 6.75 -10.97 28.66
N ASN A 163 6.79 -12.06 27.88
CA ASN A 163 5.60 -12.78 27.40
C ASN A 163 4.61 -11.91 26.59
N TRP A 164 5.10 -10.91 25.85
CA TRP A 164 4.25 -9.97 25.11
C TRP A 164 3.60 -10.56 23.86
N HIS A 165 4.02 -11.74 23.42
CA HIS A 165 3.41 -12.48 22.31
C HIS A 165 1.89 -12.68 22.49
N SER A 166 1.43 -12.84 23.74
CA SER A 166 0.02 -13.03 24.09
C SER A 166 -0.89 -11.90 23.60
N TRP A 167 -0.57 -10.63 23.89
CA TRP A 167 -1.37 -9.49 23.46
C TRP A 167 -0.94 -8.95 22.09
N PHE A 168 0.35 -9.05 21.75
CA PHE A 168 0.89 -8.53 20.50
C PHE A 168 0.38 -9.33 19.29
N SER A 169 0.06 -10.61 19.47
CA SER A 169 -0.56 -11.44 18.45
C SER A 169 -1.86 -10.84 17.93
N TYR A 170 -2.74 -10.35 18.81
CA TYR A 170 -3.97 -9.66 18.38
C TYR A 170 -3.68 -8.41 17.54
N LEU A 171 -2.67 -7.62 17.92
CA LEU A 171 -2.29 -6.44 17.15
C LEU A 171 -1.82 -6.79 15.75
N ILE A 172 -1.07 -7.89 15.60
CA ILE A 172 -0.67 -8.38 14.28
C ILE A 172 -1.91 -8.79 13.49
N VAL A 173 -2.73 -9.70 14.02
CA VAL A 173 -3.91 -10.23 13.30
C VAL A 173 -4.86 -9.11 12.85
N PHE A 174 -5.28 -8.26 13.78
CA PHE A 174 -6.19 -7.17 13.44
C PHE A 174 -5.51 -6.09 12.61
N GLY A 175 -4.22 -5.85 12.80
CA GLY A 175 -3.42 -4.95 11.95
C GLY A 175 -3.45 -5.39 10.50
N GLU A 176 -3.16 -6.66 10.22
CA GLU A 176 -3.19 -7.23 8.85
C GLU A 176 -4.57 -7.10 8.21
N MET A 177 -5.63 -7.42 8.96
CA MET A 177 -7.00 -7.28 8.47
C MET A 177 -7.36 -5.82 8.18
N LEU A 178 -7.03 -4.88 9.08
CA LEU A 178 -7.31 -3.45 8.91
C LEU A 178 -6.55 -2.86 7.72
N ILE A 179 -5.28 -3.26 7.53
CA ILE A 179 -4.49 -2.89 6.36
C ILE A 179 -5.18 -3.40 5.09
N GLY A 180 -5.57 -4.67 5.07
CA GLY A 180 -6.26 -5.28 3.94
C GLY A 180 -7.56 -4.56 3.59
N ILE A 181 -8.43 -4.34 4.59
CA ILE A 181 -9.70 -3.63 4.42
C ILE A 181 -9.47 -2.19 3.95
N GLY A 182 -8.53 -1.46 4.57
CA GLY A 182 -8.23 -0.07 4.21
C GLY A 182 -7.79 0.07 2.75
N LEU A 183 -6.96 -0.86 2.25
CA LEU A 183 -6.52 -0.88 0.86
C LEU A 183 -7.66 -1.24 -0.11
N LEU A 184 -8.45 -2.27 0.20
CA LEU A 184 -9.56 -2.73 -0.64
C LEU A 184 -10.66 -1.68 -0.78
N VAL A 185 -11.08 -1.11 0.35
CA VAL A 185 -12.10 -0.05 0.41
C VAL A 185 -11.54 1.28 -0.13
N GLY A 186 -10.22 1.44 -0.11
CA GLY A 186 -9.54 2.69 -0.47
C GLY A 186 -9.82 3.79 0.54
N GLY A 187 -9.84 3.45 1.82
CA GLY A 187 -10.04 4.35 2.95
C GLY A 187 -8.81 4.38 3.83
N LEU A 188 -8.25 5.57 4.04
CA LEU A 188 -6.94 5.80 4.64
C LEU A 188 -5.84 5.01 3.92
N THR A 189 -5.90 4.97 2.57
CA THR A 189 -5.09 4.05 1.74
C THR A 189 -3.59 4.17 2.02
N ALA A 190 -3.07 5.40 2.11
CA ALA A 190 -1.65 5.60 2.34
C ALA A 190 -1.22 5.23 3.77
N ILE A 191 -2.11 5.39 4.75
CA ILE A 191 -1.87 4.96 6.13
C ILE A 191 -1.86 3.43 6.20
N ALA A 192 -2.82 2.76 5.56
CA ALA A 192 -2.84 1.32 5.44
C ALA A 192 -1.57 0.78 4.76
N ALA A 193 -1.16 1.37 3.63
CA ALA A 193 0.08 1.01 2.94
C ALA A 193 1.33 1.26 3.80
N PHE A 194 1.37 2.35 4.57
CA PHE A 194 2.46 2.65 5.50
C PHE A 194 2.59 1.59 6.59
N PHE A 195 1.50 1.24 7.28
CA PHE A 195 1.55 0.21 8.31
C PHE A 195 1.83 -1.18 7.74
N GLY A 196 1.30 -1.50 6.56
CA GLY A 196 1.65 -2.72 5.84
C GLY A 196 3.14 -2.78 5.52
N MET A 197 3.71 -1.70 4.99
CA MET A 197 5.15 -1.61 4.71
C MET A 197 5.97 -1.73 6.00
N LEU A 198 5.55 -1.08 7.09
CA LEU A 198 6.21 -1.18 8.39
C LEU A 198 6.23 -2.62 8.91
N MET A 199 5.10 -3.33 8.91
CA MET A 199 5.04 -4.74 9.30
C MET A 199 5.89 -5.63 8.39
N ASN A 200 5.91 -5.36 7.09
CA ASN A 200 6.77 -6.08 6.15
C ASN A 200 8.26 -5.89 6.47
N PHE A 201 8.68 -4.67 6.83
CA PHE A 201 10.05 -4.41 7.25
C PHE A 201 10.41 -5.15 8.55
N THR A 202 9.51 -5.23 9.54
CA THR A 202 9.79 -5.99 10.76
C THR A 202 9.96 -7.48 10.47
N PHE A 203 9.14 -8.05 9.60
CA PHE A 203 9.30 -9.44 9.16
C PHE A 203 10.62 -9.69 8.41
N LEU A 204 11.04 -8.75 7.55
CA LEU A 204 12.32 -8.83 6.86
C LEU A 204 13.51 -8.77 7.83
N TYR A 205 13.46 -7.88 8.83
CA TYR A 205 14.48 -7.81 9.87
C TYR A 205 14.52 -9.07 10.75
N ALA A 206 13.38 -9.74 10.92
CA ALA A 206 13.26 -11.02 11.61
C ALA A 206 13.74 -12.23 10.79
N GLY A 207 14.12 -12.02 9.51
CA GLY A 207 14.66 -13.07 8.63
C GLY A 207 13.62 -13.76 7.74
N SER A 208 12.39 -13.25 7.67
CA SER A 208 11.35 -13.75 6.75
C SER A 208 11.46 -13.06 5.39
N VAL A 209 11.68 -13.82 4.31
CA VAL A 209 12.03 -13.25 2.99
C VAL A 209 11.02 -13.55 1.87
N SER A 210 10.14 -14.55 1.99
CA SER A 210 9.50 -15.16 0.81
C SER A 210 8.62 -14.24 -0.07
N SER A 211 7.93 -13.25 0.49
CA SER A 211 7.00 -12.38 -0.28
C SER A 211 7.22 -10.87 -0.05
N ASN A 212 8.09 -10.51 0.90
CA ASN A 212 8.13 -9.18 1.50
C ASN A 212 8.60 -8.02 0.58
N PRO A 213 9.55 -8.21 -0.35
CA PRO A 213 10.05 -7.09 -1.16
C PRO A 213 8.99 -6.47 -2.08
N THR A 214 8.13 -7.29 -2.68
CA THR A 214 7.06 -6.83 -3.58
C THR A 214 6.07 -5.93 -2.84
N PHE A 215 5.69 -6.30 -1.61
CA PHE A 215 4.73 -5.55 -0.80
C PHE A 215 5.30 -4.20 -0.37
N ILE A 216 6.59 -4.15 -0.05
CA ILE A 216 7.29 -2.91 0.26
C ILE A 216 7.30 -1.97 -0.96
N ILE A 217 7.67 -2.47 -2.15
CA ILE A 217 7.73 -1.65 -3.38
C ILE A 217 6.36 -1.10 -3.75
N LEU A 218 5.33 -1.96 -3.74
CA LEU A 218 3.97 -1.54 -4.08
C LEU A 218 3.36 -0.65 -3.00
N GLY A 219 3.65 -0.91 -1.72
CA GLY A 219 3.28 -0.05 -0.60
C GLY A 219 3.88 1.35 -0.72
N LEU A 220 5.18 1.44 -1.03
CA LEU A 220 5.85 2.70 -1.29
C LEU A 220 5.23 3.46 -2.47
N LEU A 221 4.91 2.75 -3.56
CA LEU A 221 4.23 3.34 -4.72
C LEU A 221 2.89 3.97 -4.30
N ILE A 222 2.08 3.27 -3.50
CA ILE A 222 0.81 3.79 -2.96
C ILE A 222 1.04 5.02 -2.08
N ILE A 223 2.04 4.98 -1.18
CA ILE A 223 2.36 6.12 -0.29
C ILE A 223 2.77 7.35 -1.09
N MET A 224 3.63 7.18 -2.11
CA MET A 224 4.01 8.30 -2.99
C MET A 224 2.80 8.86 -3.75
N GLY A 225 1.87 7.99 -4.15
CA GLY A 225 0.63 8.32 -4.85
C GLY A 225 -0.57 8.65 -3.93
N TRP A 226 -0.36 8.92 -2.65
CA TRP A 226 -1.42 8.92 -1.62
C TRP A 226 -2.69 9.72 -1.96
N ARG A 227 -2.54 10.86 -2.63
CA ARG A 227 -3.67 11.75 -3.02
C ARG A 227 -4.60 11.10 -4.05
N VAL A 228 -4.05 10.23 -4.89
CA VAL A 228 -4.74 9.62 -6.03
C VAL A 228 -5.07 8.15 -5.75
N ALA A 229 -4.26 7.46 -4.96
CA ALA A 229 -4.35 6.02 -4.77
C ALA A 229 -5.75 5.57 -4.31
N GLY A 230 -6.35 6.29 -3.36
CA GLY A 230 -7.71 6.03 -2.87
C GLY A 230 -8.82 6.85 -3.56
N TRP A 231 -8.53 7.55 -4.67
CA TRP A 231 -9.53 8.37 -5.36
C TRP A 231 -10.71 7.54 -5.89
N TRP A 232 -10.44 6.32 -6.35
CA TRP A 232 -11.47 5.30 -6.61
C TRP A 232 -11.67 4.45 -5.35
N GLY A 233 -12.19 5.07 -4.30
CA GLY A 233 -12.37 4.51 -2.96
C GLY A 233 -13.02 5.52 -2.02
N LEU A 234 -12.91 5.30 -0.72
CA LEU A 234 -13.44 6.21 0.31
C LEU A 234 -12.60 7.47 0.50
N ASP A 235 -11.31 7.46 0.16
CA ASP A 235 -10.40 8.61 0.35
C ASP A 235 -10.83 9.86 -0.40
N ARG A 236 -11.60 9.72 -1.49
CA ARG A 236 -12.21 10.86 -2.18
C ARG A 236 -13.12 11.69 -1.27
N PHE A 237 -13.70 11.07 -0.24
CA PHE A 237 -14.55 11.71 0.76
C PHE A 237 -13.81 11.93 2.08
N LEU A 238 -13.02 10.95 2.51
CA LEU A 238 -12.30 11.02 3.78
C LEU A 238 -11.21 12.11 3.77
N LEU A 239 -10.45 12.26 2.68
CA LEU A 239 -9.35 13.22 2.65
C LEU A 239 -9.82 14.69 2.75
N PRO A 240 -10.86 15.14 2.03
CA PRO A 240 -11.41 16.48 2.25
C PRO A 240 -12.04 16.67 3.64
N TRP A 241 -12.55 15.59 4.23
CA TRP A 241 -13.25 15.64 5.52
C TRP A 241 -12.29 15.70 6.72
N LEU A 242 -11.27 14.84 6.73
CA LEU A 242 -10.21 14.79 7.75
C LEU A 242 -9.17 15.90 7.54
N GLY A 243 -8.90 16.27 6.28
CA GLY A 243 -7.83 17.18 5.90
C GLY A 243 -6.44 16.57 6.12
N THR A 244 -5.45 17.45 6.22
CA THR A 244 -4.06 17.12 6.56
C THR A 244 -3.66 17.88 7.83
N PRO A 245 -2.61 17.45 8.57
CA PRO A 245 -2.19 18.15 9.80
C PRO A 245 -1.92 19.65 9.62
N TRP A 246 -1.57 20.08 8.41
CA TRP A 246 -1.28 21.46 8.03
C TRP A 246 -2.41 22.18 7.28
N GLN A 247 -3.43 21.45 6.82
CA GLN A 247 -4.65 22.01 6.22
C GLN A 247 -5.85 21.24 6.78
N PRO A 248 -6.43 21.72 7.90
CA PRO A 248 -7.54 21.06 8.56
C PRO A 248 -8.72 20.83 7.60
N GLY A 249 -9.35 19.67 7.69
CA GLY A 249 -10.55 19.34 6.93
C GLY A 249 -11.77 20.11 7.41
N GLN A 250 -12.93 19.79 6.86
CA GLN A 250 -14.17 20.50 7.18
C GLN A 250 -14.64 20.31 8.65
N ILE A 251 -14.05 19.39 9.42
CA ILE A 251 -14.30 19.25 10.86
C ILE A 251 -13.35 20.16 11.66
N ARG A 252 -13.72 21.42 11.84
CA ARG A 252 -13.14 22.26 12.90
C ARG A 252 -14.00 22.10 14.16
N PRO A 253 -13.45 21.81 15.35
CA PRO A 253 -14.13 22.16 16.59
C PRO A 253 -14.35 23.68 16.59
N PRO A 254 -15.52 24.19 17.01
CA PRO A 254 -15.72 25.63 17.13
C PRO A 254 -14.78 26.16 18.24
N GLY A 255 -13.61 26.69 17.86
CA GLY A 255 -12.69 27.31 18.83
C GLY A 255 -11.19 27.38 18.50
N GLY A 256 -10.67 26.70 17.48
CA GLY A 256 -9.25 26.87 17.12
C GLY A 256 -9.04 28.21 16.44
N ALA A 257 -8.23 29.12 17.00
CA ALA A 257 -7.90 30.41 16.40
C ALA A 257 -7.26 30.24 15.01
N SER A 258 -7.56 31.15 14.08
CA SER A 258 -6.84 31.25 12.80
C SER A 258 -5.39 31.66 13.09
N PRO A 259 -4.38 31.10 12.40
CA PRO A 259 -3.06 31.71 12.39
C PRO A 259 -3.25 33.14 11.88
N GLU A 260 -2.89 34.09 12.73
CA GLU A 260 -3.02 35.51 12.48
C GLU A 260 -2.44 35.83 11.10
N GLN A 261 -3.24 36.52 10.29
CA GLN A 261 -2.69 37.47 9.34
C GLN A 261 -1.82 38.43 10.17
N GLN A 262 -0.50 38.33 10.04
CA GLN A 262 0.41 39.38 10.44
C GLN A 262 1.18 39.86 9.21
N PRO A 263 1.47 41.17 9.18
CA PRO A 263 1.54 42.00 7.96
C PRO A 263 2.78 41.77 7.09
#